data_AF-A0A3P3YNM9-F1
#
_entry.id   AF-A0A3P3YNM9-F1
#
_cell.length_a   1.000
_cell.length_b   1.000
_cell.length_c   1.000
_cell.angle_alpha   90.00
_cell.angle_beta   90.00
_cell.angle_gamma   90.00
#
_symmetry.space_group_name_H-M   'P 1'
#
loop_
_entity.id
_entity.type
_entity.pdbx_description
1 polymer ?
#
loop_
_entity_poly.entity_id
_entity_poly.type
_entity_poly.pdbx_seq_one_letter_code
_entity_poly.pdbx_strand_id
1 'polypeptide(L)'
;MGGNAFPETSRLTRAEFLRVSSAVRAALENAGLVVRQPPEVSDKADFGDVDFYVSADSAEVLRNLLPAMKSAVVEAVGGDVQHVDVALIHDPDLLPLVTSVKSNGDFVWLLQKSLSVYNLLLSDKGLFLVDSTVAVRLSGEMNELDDGVSNIQLSKKDGSFLLSIDPVMIAEFVGLPPRAFDGCTPLSSIEMFDIVHRARDMRRRMRRRPLIVQYIQWR
;
A
#
# COMPACT_ATOMS: atom_id res chain seq x y z
N MET A 1 7.89 3.64 11.90
CA MET A 1 8.03 3.67 13.37
C MET A 1 9.44 3.25 13.76
N GLY A 2 10.27 4.14 14.30
CA GLY A 2 11.67 3.85 14.62
C GLY A 2 12.32 4.94 15.49
N GLY A 3 11.76 5.19 16.68
CA GLY A 3 12.39 6.03 17.72
C GLY A 3 13.22 5.21 18.69
N ASN A 4 13.86 5.87 19.66
CA ASN A 4 14.76 5.37 20.73
C ASN A 4 14.23 4.23 21.64
N ALA A 5 13.23 3.45 21.20
CA ALA A 5 12.57 2.40 21.98
C ALA A 5 13.41 1.11 22.09
N PHE A 6 14.48 0.96 21.29
CA PHE A 6 15.34 -0.23 21.27
C PHE A 6 16.82 0.19 21.27
N PRO A 7 17.39 0.52 22.45
CA PRO A 7 18.75 1.06 22.55
C PRO A 7 19.86 0.05 22.22
N GLU A 8 19.55 -1.25 22.16
CA GLU A 8 20.53 -2.32 21.87
C GLU A 8 20.38 -2.94 20.47
N THR A 9 19.39 -2.51 19.66
CA THR A 9 19.31 -2.93 18.26
C THR A 9 20.22 -2.04 17.43
N SER A 10 21.22 -2.62 16.77
CA SER A 10 22.00 -1.85 15.81
C SER A 10 21.07 -1.36 14.69
N ARG A 11 21.41 -0.21 14.14
CA ARG A 11 20.67 0.42 13.05
C ARG A 11 21.61 0.64 11.90
N LEU A 12 21.07 0.52 10.70
CA LEU A 12 21.80 0.82 9.48
C LEU A 12 21.93 2.33 9.35
N THR A 13 23.13 2.80 9.02
CA THR A 13 23.32 4.14 8.46
C THR A 13 22.67 4.21 7.08
N ARG A 14 22.42 5.43 6.58
CA ARG A 14 21.90 5.60 5.21
C ARG A 14 22.79 4.95 4.15
N ALA A 15 24.12 4.99 4.31
CA ALA A 15 25.05 4.36 3.38
C ALA A 15 24.93 2.83 3.40
N GLU A 16 24.79 2.22 4.58
CA GLU A 16 24.56 0.78 4.71
C GLU A 16 23.19 0.39 4.15
N PHE A 17 22.13 1.11 4.52
CA PHE A 17 20.80 0.90 3.97
C PHE A 17 20.79 0.89 2.44
N LEU A 18 21.46 1.86 1.79
CA LEU A 18 21.54 1.93 0.34
C LEU A 18 22.34 0.78 -0.28
N ARG A 19 23.46 0.37 0.35
CA ARG A 19 24.26 -0.77 -0.11
C ARG A 19 23.48 -2.09 -0.01
N VAL A 20 22.86 -2.35 1.15
CA VAL A 20 21.99 -3.52 1.38
C VAL A 20 20.82 -3.50 0.39
N SER A 21 20.15 -2.36 0.27
CA SER A 21 19.00 -2.21 -0.64
C SER A 21 19.37 -2.53 -2.09
N SER A 22 20.51 -2.01 -2.55
CA SER A 22 20.99 -2.24 -3.92
C SER A 22 21.38 -3.70 -4.15
N ALA A 23 22.07 -4.32 -3.19
CA ALA A 23 22.53 -5.71 -3.30
C ALA A 23 21.37 -6.71 -3.31
N VAL A 24 20.40 -6.57 -2.40
CA VAL A 24 19.22 -7.44 -2.33
C VAL A 24 18.32 -7.23 -3.55
N ARG A 25 18.08 -5.98 -3.95
CA ARG A 25 17.33 -5.65 -5.16
C ARG A 25 17.94 -6.33 -6.38
N ALA A 26 19.26 -6.20 -6.57
CA ALA A 26 19.94 -6.82 -7.70
C ALA A 26 19.80 -8.36 -7.67
N ALA A 27 19.92 -9.00 -6.51
CA ALA A 27 19.72 -10.45 -6.38
C ALA A 27 18.29 -10.89 -6.78
N LEU A 28 17.28 -10.12 -6.38
CA LEU A 28 15.87 -10.38 -6.70
C LEU A 28 15.56 -10.10 -8.19
N GLU A 29 16.02 -8.98 -8.74
CA GLU A 29 15.82 -8.60 -10.14
C GLU A 29 16.56 -9.55 -11.10
N ASN A 30 17.77 -10.01 -10.75
CA ASN A 30 18.51 -11.01 -11.52
C ASN A 30 17.79 -12.36 -11.58
N ALA A 31 16.92 -12.65 -10.62
CA ALA A 31 16.05 -13.83 -10.63
C ALA A 31 14.76 -13.62 -11.45
N GLY A 32 14.62 -12.46 -12.11
CA GLY A 32 13.46 -12.11 -12.94
C GLY A 32 12.24 -11.62 -12.16
N LEU A 33 12.41 -11.26 -10.87
CA LEU A 33 11.29 -10.81 -10.05
C LEU A 33 10.99 -9.33 -10.28
N VAL A 34 9.70 -8.97 -10.25
CA VAL A 34 9.28 -7.57 -10.16
C VAL A 34 9.41 -7.14 -8.71
N VAL A 35 10.34 -6.21 -8.45
CA VAL A 35 10.68 -5.74 -7.11
C VAL A 35 10.18 -4.32 -6.88
N ARG A 36 9.54 -4.09 -5.74
CA ARG A 36 9.25 -2.77 -5.20
C ARG A 36 9.82 -2.68 -3.80
N GLN A 37 10.27 -1.48 -3.46
CA GLN A 37 10.73 -1.13 -2.12
C GLN A 37 9.91 0.08 -1.68
N PRO A 38 9.34 0.08 -0.46
CA PRO A 38 8.67 1.25 0.06
C PRO A 38 9.67 2.40 0.12
N PRO A 39 9.28 3.60 -0.34
CA PRO A 39 10.12 4.76 -0.15
C PRO A 39 10.30 5.04 1.33
N GLU A 40 11.53 5.40 1.70
CA GLU A 40 11.88 5.82 3.05
C GLU A 40 11.92 7.34 3.13
N VAL A 41 11.50 7.88 4.27
CA VAL A 41 11.48 9.33 4.49
C VAL A 41 12.91 9.88 4.41
N SER A 42 13.11 10.94 3.62
CA SER A 42 14.45 11.46 3.29
C SER A 42 15.24 12.00 4.47
N ASP A 43 14.56 12.37 5.55
CA ASP A 43 15.13 12.93 6.78
C ASP A 43 15.47 11.86 7.85
N LYS A 44 15.17 10.59 7.58
CA LYS A 44 15.48 9.47 8.47
C LYS A 44 17.00 9.30 8.59
N ALA A 45 17.51 9.41 9.82
CA ALA A 45 18.93 9.36 10.15
C ALA A 45 19.49 7.92 10.16
N ASP A 46 18.68 6.96 10.60
CA ASP A 46 19.04 5.55 10.73
C ASP A 46 17.84 4.62 10.41
N PHE A 47 18.12 3.36 10.09
CA PHE A 47 17.13 2.39 9.60
C PHE A 47 17.19 1.11 10.43
N GLY A 48 16.03 0.57 10.82
CA GLY A 48 15.97 -0.68 11.60
C GLY A 48 16.03 -1.93 10.72
N ASP A 49 15.49 -1.84 9.52
CA ASP A 49 15.24 -2.93 8.59
C ASP A 49 15.26 -2.44 7.13
N VAL A 50 15.21 -3.39 6.21
CA VAL A 50 15.05 -3.15 4.76
C VAL A 50 13.90 -4.01 4.25
N ASP A 51 12.80 -3.35 3.88
CA ASP A 51 11.62 -4.01 3.33
C ASP A 51 11.66 -4.15 1.81
N PHE A 52 11.19 -5.28 1.29
CA PHE A 52 10.93 -5.50 -0.13
C PHE A 52 9.57 -6.16 -0.36
N TYR A 53 8.89 -5.73 -1.41
CA TYR A 53 7.69 -6.36 -1.94
C TYR A 53 8.01 -6.91 -3.33
N VAL A 54 7.76 -8.19 -3.52
CA VAL A 54 8.10 -8.88 -4.77
C VAL A 54 6.91 -9.66 -5.28
N SER A 55 6.75 -9.69 -6.60
CA SER A 55 5.78 -10.59 -7.22
C SER A 55 6.47 -11.82 -7.79
N ALA A 56 5.96 -13.00 -7.43
CA ALA A 56 6.41 -14.29 -7.92
C ALA A 56 5.26 -15.31 -7.87
N ASP A 57 5.34 -16.32 -8.73
CA ASP A 57 4.33 -17.38 -8.83
C ASP A 57 4.28 -18.27 -7.58
N SER A 58 5.39 -18.38 -6.84
CA SER A 58 5.51 -19.23 -5.67
C SER A 58 6.49 -18.69 -4.63
N ALA A 59 6.18 -18.92 -3.36
CA ALA A 59 7.09 -18.65 -2.23
C ALA A 59 8.37 -19.50 -2.29
N GLU A 60 8.37 -20.60 -3.04
CA GLU A 60 9.56 -21.43 -3.25
C GLU A 60 10.67 -20.68 -3.98
N VAL A 61 10.31 -19.78 -4.90
CA VAL A 61 11.27 -18.91 -5.59
C VAL A 61 12.05 -18.07 -4.58
N LEU A 62 11.37 -17.47 -3.60
CA LEU A 62 12.03 -16.70 -2.55
C LEU A 62 12.91 -17.57 -1.65
N ARG A 63 12.46 -18.78 -1.30
CA ARG A 63 13.25 -19.72 -0.50
C ARG A 63 14.57 -20.10 -1.20
N ASN A 64 14.53 -20.31 -2.51
CA ASN A 64 15.70 -20.64 -3.32
C ASN A 64 16.67 -19.45 -3.44
N LEU A 65 16.18 -18.22 -3.33
CA LEU A 65 17.00 -17.00 -3.36
C LEU A 65 17.58 -16.61 -2.00
N LEU A 66 17.11 -17.19 -0.89
CA LEU A 66 17.60 -16.85 0.47
C LEU A 66 19.13 -16.93 0.59
N PRO A 67 19.84 -17.96 0.08
CA PRO A 67 21.29 -18.02 0.16
C PRO A 67 21.98 -16.89 -0.61
N ALA A 68 21.49 -16.57 -1.81
CA ALA A 68 22.03 -15.51 -2.65
C ALA A 68 21.81 -14.13 -2.02
N MET A 69 20.61 -13.88 -1.47
CA MET A 69 20.31 -12.65 -0.74
C MET A 69 21.20 -12.50 0.49
N LYS A 70 21.37 -13.57 1.29
CA LYS A 70 22.26 -13.53 2.47
C LYS A 70 23.71 -13.19 2.08
N SER A 71 24.25 -13.83 1.03
CA SER A 71 25.61 -13.54 0.54
C SER A 71 25.73 -12.08 0.12
N ALA A 72 24.76 -11.60 -0.68
CA ALA A 72 24.75 -10.23 -1.19
C ALA A 72 24.75 -9.19 -0.06
N VAL A 73 24.02 -9.45 1.03
CA VAL A 73 23.99 -8.51 2.15
C VAL A 73 25.28 -8.56 2.97
N VAL A 74 25.83 -9.75 3.24
CA VAL A 74 27.13 -9.87 3.94
C VAL A 74 28.24 -9.16 3.17
N GLU A 75 28.27 -9.30 1.84
CA GLU A 75 29.21 -8.58 0.98
C GLU A 75 29.02 -7.06 1.02
N ALA A 76 27.77 -6.59 1.13
CA ALA A 76 27.44 -5.17 1.11
C ALA A 76 27.85 -4.42 2.39
N VAL A 77 27.79 -5.06 3.57
CA VAL A 77 28.08 -4.41 4.86
C VAL A 77 29.29 -4.99 5.61
N GLY A 78 29.87 -6.10 5.15
CA GLY A 78 31.07 -6.69 5.72
C GLY A 78 30.88 -7.32 7.11
N GLY A 79 29.65 -7.74 7.44
CA GLY A 79 29.29 -8.30 8.74
C GLY A 79 27.93 -8.99 8.74
N ASP A 80 27.49 -9.45 9.92
CA ASP A 80 26.17 -10.08 10.09
C ASP A 80 25.02 -9.09 9.88
N VAL A 81 24.02 -9.56 9.17
CA VAL A 81 22.93 -8.77 8.61
C VAL A 81 21.82 -8.54 9.62
N GLN A 82 21.34 -7.32 9.67
CA GLN A 82 20.12 -6.96 10.39
C GLN A 82 18.94 -6.82 9.43
N HIS A 83 17.91 -7.61 9.73
CA HIS A 83 16.50 -7.49 9.34
C HIS A 83 16.23 -7.00 7.90
N VAL A 84 16.41 -7.89 6.92
CA VAL A 84 15.86 -7.72 5.56
C VAL A 84 14.57 -8.53 5.48
N ASP A 85 13.45 -7.85 5.23
CA ASP A 85 12.14 -8.46 5.09
C ASP A 85 11.72 -8.45 3.62
N VAL A 86 11.32 -9.61 3.11
CA VAL A 86 10.86 -9.78 1.73
C VAL A 86 9.46 -10.38 1.76
N ALA A 87 8.47 -9.60 1.36
CA ALA A 87 7.07 -9.99 1.30
C ALA A 87 6.67 -10.37 -0.13
N LEU A 88 6.06 -11.55 -0.28
CA LEU A 88 5.52 -12.02 -1.55
C LEU A 88 4.12 -11.46 -1.80
N ILE A 89 3.93 -10.86 -2.97
CA ILE A 89 2.66 -10.36 -3.48
C ILE A 89 2.33 -11.13 -4.77
N HIS A 90 1.35 -12.02 -4.69
CA HIS A 90 1.00 -12.90 -5.81
C HIS A 90 0.53 -12.15 -7.06
N ASP A 91 -0.13 -11.01 -6.88
CA ASP A 91 -0.62 -10.18 -7.98
C ASP A 91 0.32 -8.98 -8.18
N PRO A 92 1.06 -8.91 -9.31
CA PRO A 92 1.97 -7.81 -9.56
C PRO A 92 1.27 -6.44 -9.63
N ASP A 93 -0.03 -6.41 -9.98
CA ASP A 93 -0.80 -5.16 -10.07
C ASP A 93 -1.10 -4.57 -8.70
N LEU A 94 -0.99 -5.36 -7.62
CA LEU A 94 -1.12 -4.89 -6.24
C LEU A 94 0.17 -4.26 -5.70
N LEU A 95 1.34 -4.49 -6.34
CA LEU A 95 2.62 -4.01 -5.83
C LEU A 95 2.64 -2.49 -5.57
N PRO A 96 2.11 -1.61 -6.46
CA PRO A 96 2.04 -0.18 -6.18
C PRO A 96 1.26 0.13 -4.90
N LEU A 97 0.10 -0.49 -4.71
CA LEU A 97 -0.73 -0.29 -3.53
C LEU A 97 -0.07 -0.75 -2.24
N VAL A 98 0.45 -1.97 -2.23
CA VAL A 98 1.12 -2.53 -1.06
C VAL A 98 2.27 -1.62 -0.64
N THR A 99 3.09 -1.19 -1.60
CA THR A 99 4.22 -0.30 -1.38
C THR A 99 3.78 1.01 -0.72
N SER A 100 2.73 1.65 -1.27
CA SER A 100 2.16 2.90 -0.74
C SER A 100 1.50 2.75 0.64
N VAL A 101 0.80 1.64 0.87
CA VAL A 101 0.11 1.37 2.13
C VAL A 101 1.11 1.14 3.26
N LYS A 102 2.22 0.48 2.94
CA LYS A 102 3.22 0.05 3.91
C LYS A 102 4.23 1.15 4.24
N SER A 103 4.57 2.02 3.28
CA SER A 103 5.44 3.18 3.52
C SER A 103 4.85 4.14 4.57
N ASN A 104 3.52 4.21 4.68
CA ASN A 104 2.80 5.14 5.55
C ASN A 104 1.90 4.43 6.58
N GLY A 105 2.41 3.38 7.24
CA GLY A 105 1.61 2.49 8.10
C GLY A 105 0.71 3.18 9.14
N ASP A 106 1.22 4.17 9.87
CA ASP A 106 0.45 4.89 10.90
C ASP A 106 -0.67 5.75 10.29
N PHE A 107 -0.36 6.45 9.19
CA PHE A 107 -1.33 7.24 8.44
C PHE A 107 -2.42 6.35 7.86
N VAL A 108 -2.05 5.24 7.22
CA VAL A 108 -3.02 4.32 6.62
C VAL A 108 -3.89 3.67 7.69
N TRP A 109 -3.34 3.36 8.86
CA TRP A 109 -4.13 2.89 9.99
C TRP A 109 -5.17 3.92 10.45
N LEU A 110 -4.77 5.20 10.61
CA LEU A 110 -5.70 6.29 10.96
C LEU A 110 -6.76 6.52 9.87
N LEU A 111 -6.36 6.47 8.61
CA LEU A 111 -7.25 6.58 7.47
C LEU A 111 -8.27 5.45 7.49
N GLN A 112 -7.84 4.20 7.69
CA GLN A 112 -8.73 3.04 7.78
C GLN A 112 -9.76 3.17 8.91
N LYS A 113 -9.38 3.70 10.08
CA LYS A 113 -10.33 3.98 11.17
C LYS A 113 -11.39 5.03 10.79
N SER A 114 -11.05 5.94 9.89
CA SER A 114 -11.98 6.95 9.39
C SER A 114 -12.89 6.40 8.30
N LEU A 115 -12.35 5.53 7.45
CA LEU A 115 -13.06 4.86 6.36
C LEU A 115 -14.07 3.80 6.85
N SER A 116 -13.78 3.11 7.95
CA SER A 116 -14.66 2.08 8.49
C SER A 116 -16.06 2.59 8.88
N VAL A 117 -16.19 3.88 9.22
CA VAL A 117 -17.49 4.54 9.48
C VAL A 117 -18.39 4.57 8.24
N TYR A 118 -17.82 4.36 7.05
CA TYR A 118 -18.49 4.34 5.75
C TYR A 118 -18.64 2.95 5.16
N ASN A 119 -18.41 1.91 5.95
CA ASN A 119 -18.29 0.54 5.45
C ASN A 119 -17.19 0.44 4.37
N LEU A 120 -16.14 1.26 4.46
CA LEU A 120 -14.99 1.17 3.57
C LEU A 120 -13.82 0.46 4.26
N LEU A 121 -13.15 -0.42 3.53
CA LEU A 121 -11.99 -1.18 3.96
C LEU A 121 -10.84 -0.95 2.99
N LEU A 122 -9.87 -0.15 3.40
CA LEU A 122 -8.57 -0.05 2.77
C LEU A 122 -7.64 -1.13 3.34
N SER A 123 -7.00 -1.87 2.44
CA SER A 123 -6.05 -2.94 2.76
C SER A 123 -4.94 -2.99 1.71
N ASP A 124 -3.99 -3.89 1.91
CA ASP A 124 -2.96 -4.26 0.93
C ASP A 124 -3.52 -4.94 -0.34
N LYS A 125 -4.82 -5.25 -0.36
CA LYS A 125 -5.54 -5.86 -1.50
C LYS A 125 -6.45 -4.90 -2.25
N GLY A 126 -6.57 -3.65 -1.80
CA GLY A 126 -7.46 -2.66 -2.40
C GLY A 126 -8.30 -1.89 -1.38
N LEU A 127 -9.07 -0.96 -1.92
CA LEU A 127 -10.17 -0.30 -1.22
C LEU A 127 -11.47 -1.04 -1.54
N PHE A 128 -12.18 -1.47 -0.50
CA PHE A 128 -13.41 -2.23 -0.60
C PHE A 128 -14.59 -1.52 0.05
N LEU A 129 -15.79 -1.71 -0.50
CA LEU A 129 -17.06 -1.42 0.15
C LEU A 129 -17.61 -2.70 0.81
N VAL A 130 -17.84 -2.64 2.12
CA VAL A 130 -18.20 -3.75 3.02
C VAL A 130 -19.66 -3.63 3.47
N ASP A 131 -20.56 -3.25 2.56
CA ASP A 131 -22.01 -3.18 2.81
C ASP A 131 -22.77 -3.99 1.75
N SER A 132 -23.43 -5.06 2.19
CA SER A 132 -24.17 -6.01 1.37
C SER A 132 -25.46 -5.45 0.75
N THR A 133 -25.96 -4.28 1.19
CA THR A 133 -27.19 -3.69 0.64
C THR A 133 -26.94 -2.73 -0.52
N VAL A 134 -25.87 -1.93 -0.46
CA VAL A 134 -25.44 -1.02 -1.55
C VAL A 134 -24.82 -1.80 -2.70
N ALA A 135 -23.99 -2.78 -2.34
CA ALA A 135 -23.54 -3.91 -3.15
C ALA A 135 -24.57 -4.43 -4.17
N VAL A 136 -25.76 -4.80 -3.67
CA VAL A 136 -26.82 -5.45 -4.47
C VAL A 136 -27.46 -4.47 -5.45
N ARG A 137 -27.61 -3.20 -5.07
CA ARG A 137 -28.11 -2.14 -5.97
C ARG A 137 -27.14 -1.85 -7.12
N LEU A 138 -25.84 -1.75 -6.82
CA LEU A 138 -24.82 -1.52 -7.84
C LEU A 138 -24.69 -2.69 -8.82
N SER A 139 -24.77 -3.94 -8.33
CA SER A 139 -24.77 -5.12 -9.20
C SER A 139 -26.04 -5.25 -10.07
N GLY A 140 -27.15 -4.66 -9.65
CA GLY A 140 -28.41 -4.68 -10.40
C GLY A 140 -28.44 -3.66 -11.54
N GLU A 141 -27.91 -2.45 -11.30
CA GLU A 141 -27.89 -1.37 -12.31
C GLU A 141 -26.75 -1.51 -13.34
N MET A 142 -25.64 -2.17 -13.00
CA MET A 142 -24.49 -2.32 -13.92
C MET A 142 -24.65 -3.44 -14.96
N ASN A 143 -25.58 -4.38 -14.79
CA ASN A 143 -25.91 -5.37 -15.82
C ASN A 143 -26.61 -4.75 -17.05
N GLU A 144 -26.97 -3.46 -16.99
CA GLU A 144 -27.56 -2.71 -18.11
C GLU A 144 -26.54 -1.82 -18.85
N LEU A 145 -25.29 -1.73 -18.39
CA LEU A 145 -24.23 -0.93 -19.00
C LEU A 145 -23.21 -1.83 -19.72
N ASP A 146 -23.62 -2.36 -20.86
CA ASP A 146 -22.86 -3.27 -21.73
C ASP A 146 -21.84 -2.53 -22.64
N ASP A 147 -21.19 -1.47 -22.14
CA ASP A 147 -20.20 -0.69 -22.89
C ASP A 147 -18.99 -0.34 -22.00
N GLY A 148 -18.03 -1.26 -21.93
CA GLY A 148 -16.58 -1.03 -21.96
C GLY A 148 -15.88 0.00 -21.04
N VAL A 149 -16.53 0.64 -20.05
CA VAL A 149 -15.95 1.81 -19.32
C VAL A 149 -15.91 1.63 -17.78
N SER A 150 -16.01 0.42 -17.24
CA SER A 150 -15.89 0.24 -15.78
C SER A 150 -14.48 -0.21 -15.36
N ASN A 151 -13.64 0.72 -14.92
CA ASN A 151 -12.37 0.44 -14.21
C ASN A 151 -12.58 -0.19 -12.79
N ILE A 152 -13.81 -0.57 -12.46
CA ILE A 152 -14.17 -1.23 -11.20
C ILE A 152 -14.31 -2.73 -11.52
N GLN A 153 -13.30 -3.52 -11.15
CA GLN A 153 -13.40 -4.98 -11.22
C GLN A 153 -14.23 -5.50 -10.05
N LEU A 154 -15.46 -5.92 -10.34
CA LEU A 154 -16.40 -6.48 -9.36
C LEU A 154 -16.01 -7.92 -8.99
N SER A 155 -15.04 -8.07 -8.09
CA SER A 155 -14.74 -9.38 -7.46
C SER A 155 -15.48 -9.47 -6.13
N LYS A 156 -16.56 -10.27 -6.09
CA LYS A 156 -17.28 -10.58 -4.85
C LYS A 156 -16.49 -11.62 -4.05
N LYS A 157 -15.68 -11.16 -3.11
CA LYS A 157 -15.06 -12.03 -2.09
C LYS A 157 -15.59 -11.60 -0.72
N ASP A 158 -16.21 -12.55 -0.02
CA ASP A 158 -16.65 -12.39 1.38
C ASP A 158 -17.61 -11.21 1.63
N GLY A 159 -18.50 -10.91 0.68
CA GLY A 159 -19.53 -9.86 0.85
C GLY A 159 -19.02 -8.42 0.72
N SER A 160 -17.80 -8.24 0.21
CA SER A 160 -17.18 -6.93 -0.06
C SER A 160 -16.99 -6.67 -1.56
N PHE A 161 -16.93 -5.40 -1.95
CA PHE A 161 -16.84 -4.93 -3.33
C PHE A 161 -15.56 -4.14 -3.52
N LEU A 162 -14.66 -4.61 -4.39
CA LEU A 162 -13.45 -3.88 -4.74
C LEU A 162 -13.81 -2.60 -5.51
N LEU A 163 -13.36 -1.46 -5.03
CA LEU A 163 -13.53 -0.16 -5.67
C LEU A 163 -12.32 0.20 -6.53
N SER A 164 -11.10 0.00 -6.00
CA SER A 164 -9.86 0.28 -6.71
C SER A 164 -8.66 -0.39 -6.02
N ILE A 165 -7.64 -0.68 -6.81
CA ILE A 165 -6.28 -1.04 -6.36
C ILE A 165 -5.27 0.07 -6.66
N ASP A 166 -5.64 1.09 -7.43
CA ASP A 166 -4.75 2.21 -7.74
C ASP A 166 -4.71 3.21 -6.57
N PRO A 167 -3.54 3.44 -5.94
CA PRO A 167 -3.39 4.38 -4.84
C PRO A 167 -3.83 5.81 -5.17
N VAL A 168 -3.63 6.27 -6.41
CA VAL A 168 -4.03 7.62 -6.84
C VAL A 168 -5.54 7.73 -6.86
N MET A 169 -6.22 6.77 -7.49
CA MET A 169 -7.68 6.71 -7.52
C MET A 169 -8.27 6.58 -6.11
N ILE A 170 -7.63 5.80 -5.23
CA ILE A 170 -8.03 5.69 -3.82
C ILE A 170 -7.90 7.05 -3.12
N ALA A 171 -6.78 7.74 -3.30
CA ALA A 171 -6.54 9.08 -2.74
C ALA A 171 -7.63 10.05 -3.17
N GLU A 172 -7.91 10.11 -4.47
CA GLU A 172 -8.92 11.00 -5.04
C GLU A 172 -10.31 10.68 -4.50
N PHE A 173 -10.68 9.39 -4.46
CA PHE A 173 -11.97 8.93 -3.96
C PHE A 173 -12.21 9.34 -2.50
N VAL A 174 -11.18 9.24 -1.65
CA VAL A 174 -11.28 9.62 -0.23
C VAL A 174 -10.99 11.11 0.02
N GLY A 175 -10.82 11.90 -1.05
CA GLY A 175 -10.66 13.36 -0.99
C GLY A 175 -9.28 13.80 -0.51
N LEU A 176 -8.25 13.00 -0.78
CA LEU A 176 -6.85 13.21 -0.42
C LEU A 176 -6.04 13.65 -1.62
N PRO A 177 -4.95 14.42 -1.42
CA PRO A 177 -4.02 14.67 -2.50
C PRO A 177 -3.31 13.35 -2.90
N PRO A 178 -3.00 13.12 -4.19
CA PRO A 178 -2.32 11.91 -4.66
C PRO A 178 -1.03 11.58 -3.90
N ARG A 179 -0.30 12.62 -3.47
CA ARG A 179 0.92 12.51 -2.65
C ARG A 179 0.73 11.81 -1.31
N ALA A 180 -0.50 11.67 -0.80
CA ALA A 180 -0.74 10.98 0.48
C ALA A 180 -0.32 9.50 0.46
N PHE A 181 -0.24 8.91 -0.73
CA PHE A 181 0.20 7.52 -0.94
C PHE A 181 1.55 7.41 -1.66
N ASP A 182 2.28 8.51 -1.86
CA ASP A 182 3.59 8.45 -2.51
C ASP A 182 4.69 7.88 -1.60
N GLY A 183 4.45 7.83 -0.28
CA GLY A 183 5.38 7.34 0.74
C GLY A 183 6.67 8.15 0.89
N CYS A 184 6.87 9.20 0.10
CA CYS A 184 8.05 10.06 0.09
C CYS A 184 7.75 11.40 0.79
N THR A 185 6.52 11.89 0.67
CA THR A 185 6.11 13.19 1.18
C THR A 185 5.63 13.06 2.62
N PRO A 186 6.32 13.65 3.60
CA PRO A 186 5.84 13.65 4.97
C PRO A 186 4.52 14.41 5.05
N LEU A 187 3.52 13.79 5.67
CA LEU A 187 2.26 14.45 6.01
C LEU A 187 2.39 15.03 7.42
N SER A 188 2.17 16.33 7.57
CA SER A 188 2.14 16.94 8.91
C SER A 188 0.94 16.42 9.71
N SER A 189 1.03 16.42 11.05
CA SER A 189 -0.09 16.03 11.91
C SER A 189 -1.36 16.85 11.66
N ILE A 190 -1.21 18.11 11.25
CA ILE A 190 -2.32 19.00 10.87
C ILE A 190 -2.96 18.51 9.57
N GLU A 191 -2.16 18.22 8.54
CA GLU A 191 -2.67 17.64 7.30
C GLU A 191 -3.33 16.28 7.54
N MET A 192 -2.75 15.42 8.37
CA MET A 192 -3.35 14.14 8.76
C MET A 192 -4.70 14.34 9.47
N PHE A 193 -4.80 15.33 10.36
CA PHE A 193 -6.04 15.64 11.06
C PHE A 193 -7.11 16.19 10.11
N ASP A 194 -6.73 17.11 9.22
CA ASP A 194 -7.61 17.69 8.20
C ASP A 194 -8.11 16.61 7.24
N ILE A 195 -7.24 15.69 6.84
CA ILE A 195 -7.57 14.52 6.01
C ILE A 195 -8.63 13.66 6.71
N VAL A 196 -8.41 13.31 7.97
CA VAL A 196 -9.37 12.54 8.78
C VAL A 196 -10.70 13.30 8.94
N HIS A 197 -10.65 14.62 9.12
CA HIS A 197 -11.85 15.45 9.21
C HIS A 197 -12.62 15.56 7.88
N ARG A 198 -11.92 15.71 6.75
CA ARG A 198 -12.54 15.73 5.42
C ARG A 198 -13.16 14.38 5.07
N ALA A 199 -12.49 13.29 5.42
CA ALA A 199 -13.07 11.96 5.36
C ALA A 199 -14.35 11.90 6.21
N ARG A 200 -14.42 12.50 7.41
CA ARG A 200 -15.67 12.62 8.20
C ARG A 200 -16.76 13.46 7.53
N ASP A 201 -16.41 14.49 6.78
CA ASP A 201 -17.36 15.29 6.00
C ASP A 201 -17.91 14.54 4.76
N MET A 202 -17.25 13.48 4.28
CA MET A 202 -17.85 12.59 3.27
C MET A 202 -19.20 12.02 3.75
N ARG A 203 -19.42 11.79 5.06
CA ARG A 203 -20.72 11.39 5.61
C ARG A 203 -21.83 12.36 5.28
N ARG A 204 -21.55 13.66 5.35
CA ARG A 204 -22.53 14.70 5.06
C ARG A 204 -22.85 14.77 3.57
N ARG A 205 -21.86 14.49 2.72
CA ARG A 205 -22.05 14.40 1.26
C ARG A 205 -22.82 13.14 0.87
N MET A 206 -22.43 11.97 1.37
CA MET A 206 -23.10 10.67 1.14
C MET A 206 -24.52 10.61 1.71
N ARG A 207 -24.83 11.30 2.82
CA ARG A 207 -26.19 11.37 3.37
C ARG A 207 -27.13 12.28 2.57
N ARG A 208 -26.60 13.30 1.90
CA ARG A 208 -27.40 14.29 1.14
C ARG A 208 -27.62 13.89 -0.31
N ARG A 209 -26.78 13.00 -0.85
CA ARG A 209 -26.96 12.38 -2.15
C ARG A 209 -26.49 10.93 -2.00
N PRO A 210 -27.36 9.92 -2.24
CA PRO A 210 -26.86 8.56 -2.37
C PRO A 210 -25.79 8.58 -3.47
N LEU A 211 -24.54 8.37 -3.08
CA LEU A 211 -23.36 8.32 -3.94
C LEU A 211 -23.37 6.99 -4.68
N ILE A 212 -24.43 6.75 -5.45
CA ILE A 212 -24.53 5.68 -6.43
C ILE A 212 -24.49 6.42 -7.77
N VAL A 213 -23.40 6.21 -8.53
CA VAL A 213 -23.26 6.62 -9.94
C VAL A 213 -23.11 8.13 -10.24
N GLN A 214 -22.16 8.84 -9.63
CA GLN A 214 -21.68 10.10 -10.26
C GLN A 214 -20.17 10.16 -10.52
N TYR A 215 -19.36 9.34 -9.82
CA TYR A 215 -17.91 9.28 -10.08
C TYR A 215 -17.51 8.27 -11.17
N ILE A 216 -18.44 7.47 -11.67
CA ILE A 216 -18.20 6.53 -12.79
C ILE A 216 -18.18 7.29 -14.15
N GLN A 217 -18.44 8.61 -14.17
CA GLN A 217 -18.71 9.35 -15.41
C GLN A 217 -17.84 10.59 -15.69
N TRP A 218 -16.69 10.79 -15.04
CA TRP A 218 -15.83 11.93 -15.38
C TRP A 218 -14.45 11.52 -15.91
N ARG A 219 -14.41 11.53 -17.26
CA ARG A 219 -13.30 11.66 -18.24
C ARG A 219 -11.88 11.26 -17.84
#